data_AF-A0A972QDY5-F1
#
_entry.id   AF-A0A972QDY5-F1
#
_cell.length_a   1.000
_cell.length_b   1.000
_cell.length_c   1.000
_cell.angle_alpha   90.00
_cell.angle_beta   90.00
_cell.angle_gamma   90.00
#
_symmetry.space_group_name_H-M   'P 1'
#
loop_
_entity.id
_entity.type
_entity.pdbx_description
1 polymer ?
#
loop_
_entity_poly.entity_id
_entity_poly.type
_entity_poly.pdbx_seq_one_letter_code
_entity_poly.pdbx_strand_id
1 'polypeptide(L)'
;MVYTKRLVIAVILGIIAGVICAFGSKSGAPEGSKELAFWGALFNRAFIGFVIGISCWKIGWLLHGVLVGLIASLVWSVPILFSPDGDIKAVLILSLGGIVWGFLIELLTTVVFKAPMKGVEA
;
A
#
# COMPACT_ATOMS: atom_id res chain seq x y z
N MET A 1 -7.12 -12.84 -15.77
CA MET A 1 -6.83 -14.00 -14.90
C MET A 1 -5.72 -13.62 -13.94
N VAL A 2 -6.01 -13.65 -12.64
CA VAL A 2 -4.98 -13.61 -11.59
C VAL A 2 -4.09 -14.83 -11.79
N TYR A 3 -2.78 -14.63 -11.93
CA TYR A 3 -1.84 -15.75 -11.95
C TYR A 3 -1.00 -15.69 -10.68
N THR A 4 -0.92 -16.83 -9.98
CA THR A 4 -0.41 -16.98 -8.62
C THR A 4 0.94 -16.30 -8.40
N LYS A 5 1.82 -16.30 -9.41
CA LYS A 5 3.12 -15.63 -9.37
C LYS A 5 3.01 -14.13 -9.02
N ARG A 6 2.09 -13.38 -9.67
CA ARG A 6 1.92 -11.94 -9.42
C ARG A 6 1.41 -11.67 -8.01
N LEU A 7 0.42 -12.45 -7.58
CA LEU A 7 -0.16 -12.33 -6.24
C LEU A 7 0.90 -12.53 -5.16
N VAL A 8 1.67 -13.62 -5.25
CA VAL A 8 2.70 -13.94 -4.26
C VAL A 8 3.77 -12.85 -4.19
N ILE A 9 4.25 -12.36 -5.34
CA ILE A 9 5.27 -11.30 -5.38
C ILE A 9 4.73 -9.99 -4.80
N ALA A 10 3.54 -9.56 -5.22
CA ALA A 10 2.94 -8.32 -4.75
C ALA A 10 2.65 -8.34 -3.24
N VAL A 11 2.20 -9.48 -2.71
CA VAL A 11 2.00 -9.67 -1.26
C VAL A 11 3.32 -9.64 -0.50
N ILE A 12 4.36 -10.34 -0.96
CA ILE A 12 5.68 -10.32 -0.32
C ILE A 12 6.24 -8.89 -0.31
N LEU A 13 6.16 -8.17 -1.43
CA LEU A 13 6.58 -6.77 -1.52
C LEU A 13 5.75 -5.86 -0.60
N GLY A 14 4.44 -6.09 -0.50
CA GLY A 14 3.56 -5.37 0.41
C GLY A 14 3.91 -5.62 1.89
N ILE A 15 4.28 -6.85 2.25
CA ILE A 15 4.75 -7.18 3.60
C ILE A 15 6.09 -6.50 3.88
N ILE A 16 7.05 -6.54 2.96
CA ILE A 16 8.35 -5.87 3.11
C ILE A 16 8.16 -4.36 3.28
N ALA A 17 7.37 -3.74 2.41
CA ALA A 17 7.00 -2.33 2.50
C ALA A 17 6.31 -2.01 3.84
N GLY A 18 5.43 -2.90 4.30
CA GLY A 18 4.74 -2.78 5.58
C GLY A 18 5.68 -2.84 6.77
N VAL A 19 6.67 -3.73 6.76
CA VAL A 19 7.70 -3.81 7.82
C VAL A 19 8.51 -2.51 7.85
N ILE A 20 8.98 -2.02 6.69
CA ILE A 20 9.72 -0.75 6.58
C ILE A 20 8.88 0.41 7.12
N CYS A 21 7.62 0.51 6.72
CA CYS A 21 6.71 1.54 7.21
C CYS A 21 6.41 1.40 8.70
N ALA A 22 6.24 0.18 9.22
CA ALA A 22 5.93 -0.05 10.62
C ALA A 22 7.06 0.37 11.55
N PHE A 23 8.32 0.19 11.13
CA PHE A 23 9.47 0.75 11.84
C PHE A 23 9.47 2.29 11.85
N GLY A 24 9.17 2.92 10.71
CA GLY A 24 9.04 4.38 10.63
C GLY A 24 7.89 4.94 11.47
N SER A 25 6.73 4.26 11.47
CA SER A 25 5.58 4.64 12.29
C SER A 25 5.86 4.49 13.79
N LYS A 26 6.63 3.47 14.20
CA LYS A 26 7.02 3.29 15.60
C LYS A 26 7.91 4.42 16.13
N SER A 27 8.77 5.00 15.28
CA SER A 27 9.63 6.14 15.66
C SER A 27 8.87 7.48 15.78
N GLY A 28 7.72 7.62 15.11
CA GLY A 28 6.93 8.85 15.12
C GLY A 28 5.69 8.82 16.02
N ALA A 29 5.31 7.66 16.58
CA ALA A 29 4.07 7.49 17.33
C ALA A 29 4.23 7.73 18.85
N PRO A 30 3.21 8.33 19.51
CA PRO A 30 3.12 8.44 20.97
C PRO A 30 3.23 7.06 21.66
N GLU A 31 3.83 7.00 22.85
CA GLU A 31 4.13 5.74 23.55
C GLU A 31 2.94 4.81 23.75
N GLY A 32 1.75 5.35 23.97
CA GLY A 32 0.53 4.56 24.16
C GLY A 32 -0.04 3.90 22.89
N SER A 33 0.39 4.31 21.69
CA SER A 33 -0.16 3.82 20.41
C SER A 33 0.86 3.20 19.46
N LYS A 34 2.10 2.99 19.91
CA LYS A 34 3.21 2.43 19.10
C LYS A 34 2.86 1.07 18.48
N GLU A 35 2.19 0.20 19.23
CA GLU A 35 1.81 -1.13 18.73
C GLU A 35 0.69 -1.06 17.68
N LEU A 36 -0.31 -0.20 17.91
CA LEU A 36 -1.40 0.01 16.96
C LEU A 36 -0.89 0.66 15.66
N ALA A 37 0.04 1.62 15.76
CA ALA A 37 0.69 2.24 14.62
C ALA A 37 1.54 1.24 13.82
N PHE A 38 2.26 0.35 14.52
CA PHE A 38 3.05 -0.71 13.89
C PHE A 38 2.18 -1.68 13.09
N TRP A 39 1.17 -2.26 13.73
CA TRP A 39 0.27 -3.21 13.08
C TRP A 39 -0.58 -2.56 12.00
N GLY A 40 -1.10 -1.36 12.25
CA GLY A 40 -1.89 -0.61 11.26
C GLY A 40 -1.09 -0.30 9.99
N ALA A 41 0.16 0.12 10.13
CA ALA A 41 1.05 0.33 8.98
C ALA A 41 1.31 -0.99 8.24
N LEU A 42 1.70 -2.05 8.94
CA LEU A 42 1.99 -3.35 8.33
C LEU A 42 0.79 -3.90 7.55
N PHE A 43 -0.39 -3.93 8.18
CA PHE A 43 -1.62 -4.42 7.55
C PHE A 43 -2.04 -3.57 6.36
N ASN A 44 -1.96 -2.24 6.47
CA ASN A 44 -2.32 -1.36 5.37
C ASN A 44 -1.44 -1.60 4.13
N ARG A 45 -0.12 -1.76 4.28
CA ARG A 45 0.80 -1.97 3.15
C ARG A 45 0.73 -3.41 2.61
N ALA A 46 0.53 -4.40 3.47
CA ALA A 46 0.25 -5.76 3.04
C ALA A 46 -1.07 -5.84 2.24
N PHE A 47 -2.09 -5.11 2.67
CA PHE A 47 -3.36 -5.02 1.96
C PHE A 47 -3.21 -4.36 0.58
N ILE A 48 -2.43 -3.28 0.45
CA ILE A 48 -2.10 -2.68 -0.85
C ILE A 48 -1.47 -3.71 -1.79
N GLY A 49 -0.45 -4.45 -1.32
CA GLY A 49 0.19 -5.50 -2.11
C GLY A 49 -0.76 -6.63 -2.51
N PHE A 50 -1.66 -7.02 -1.61
CA PHE A 50 -2.70 -8.00 -1.91
C PHE A 50 -3.67 -7.50 -2.99
N VAL A 51 -4.20 -6.28 -2.86
CA VAL A 51 -5.13 -5.68 -3.83
C VAL A 51 -4.45 -5.53 -5.19
N ILE A 52 -3.18 -5.10 -5.24
CA ILE A 52 -2.38 -5.06 -6.47
C ILE A 52 -2.30 -6.44 -7.12
N GLY A 53 -2.01 -7.48 -6.32
CA GLY A 53 -1.84 -8.85 -6.78
C GLY A 53 -3.11 -9.46 -7.39
N ILE A 54 -4.27 -9.22 -6.79
CA ILE A 54 -5.57 -9.74 -7.28
C ILE A 54 -6.21 -8.87 -8.36
N SER A 55 -5.82 -7.59 -8.46
CA SER A 55 -6.48 -6.67 -9.36
C SER A 55 -6.30 -7.06 -10.82
N CYS A 56 -7.41 -7.02 -11.56
CA CYS A 56 -7.51 -7.32 -12.97
C CYS A 56 -7.86 -6.08 -13.81
N TRP A 57 -7.60 -4.87 -13.30
CA TRP A 57 -7.87 -3.64 -14.04
C TRP A 57 -7.01 -3.53 -15.30
N LYS A 58 -7.65 -3.17 -16.42
CA LYS A 58 -6.99 -2.96 -17.72
C LYS A 58 -6.53 -1.50 -17.88
N ILE A 59 -5.73 -1.03 -16.94
CA ILE A 59 -5.16 0.33 -16.96
C ILE A 59 -3.63 0.24 -16.91
N GLY A 60 -2.95 1.30 -17.35
CA GLY A 60 -1.49 1.37 -17.30
C GLY A 60 -0.97 1.10 -15.89
N TRP A 61 0.10 0.31 -15.78
CA TRP A 61 0.64 -0.16 -14.50
C TRP A 61 0.98 1.00 -13.55
N LEU A 62 1.50 2.11 -14.08
CA LEU A 62 1.75 3.36 -13.34
C LEU A 62 0.49 3.87 -12.63
N LEU A 63 -0.60 4.02 -13.38
CA LEU A 63 -1.87 4.53 -12.87
C LEU A 63 -2.49 3.54 -11.88
N HIS A 64 -2.32 2.24 -12.14
CA HIS A 64 -2.83 1.17 -11.28
C HIS A 64 -2.23 1.21 -9.88
N GLY A 65 -0.90 1.23 -9.77
CA GLY A 65 -0.23 1.26 -8.47
C GLY A 65 -0.59 2.52 -7.67
N VAL A 66 -0.66 3.67 -8.34
CA VAL A 66 -1.05 4.95 -7.72
C VAL A 66 -2.49 4.92 -7.22
N LEU A 67 -3.45 4.47 -8.04
CA LEU A 67 -4.86 4.43 -7.66
C LEU A 67 -5.12 3.43 -6.54
N VAL A 68 -4.56 2.23 -6.63
CA VAL A 68 -4.72 1.21 -5.58
C VAL A 68 -4.10 1.69 -4.27
N GLY A 69 -2.89 2.26 -4.34
CA GLY A 69 -2.22 2.85 -3.18
C GLY A 69 -3.04 3.98 -2.54
N LEU A 70 -3.61 4.86 -3.37
CA LEU A 70 -4.49 5.95 -2.91
C LEU A 70 -5.76 5.43 -2.25
N ILE A 71 -6.52 4.57 -2.93
CA ILE A 71 -7.82 4.06 -2.45
C ILE A 71 -7.64 3.28 -1.14
N ALA A 72 -6.68 2.34 -1.11
CA ALA A 72 -6.43 1.52 0.08
C ALA A 72 -5.94 2.36 1.27
N SER A 73 -5.21 3.44 1.01
CA SER A 73 -4.74 4.33 2.07
C SER A 73 -5.81 5.29 2.53
N LEU A 74 -6.68 5.79 1.64
CA LEU A 74 -7.84 6.60 2.00
C LEU A 74 -8.79 5.84 2.91
N VAL A 75 -9.10 4.58 2.59
CA VAL A 75 -9.97 3.73 3.43
C VAL A 75 -9.44 3.65 4.87
N TRP A 76 -8.11 3.65 5.05
CA TRP A 76 -7.47 3.63 6.35
C TRP A 76 -7.25 5.00 6.99
N SER A 77 -7.07 6.06 6.20
CA SER A 77 -6.77 7.40 6.71
C SER A 77 -8.01 8.23 6.99
N VAL A 78 -9.13 8.00 6.31
CA VAL A 78 -10.39 8.73 6.52
C VAL A 78 -10.90 8.62 7.96
N PRO A 79 -10.88 7.46 8.64
CA PRO A 79 -11.29 7.36 10.04
C PRO A 79 -10.47 8.23 11.01
N ILE A 80 -9.20 8.54 10.68
CA ILE A 80 -8.35 9.42 11.48
C ILE A 80 -8.92 10.85 11.50
N LEU A 81 -9.54 11.28 10.40
CA LEU A 81 -10.15 12.61 10.28
C LEU A 81 -11.35 12.81 11.22
N PHE A 82 -12.02 11.72 11.59
CA PHE A 82 -13.18 11.71 12.50
C PHE A 82 -12.80 11.36 13.94
N SER A 83 -11.51 11.14 14.21
CA SER A 83 -11.02 10.88 15.57
C SER A 83 -10.92 12.19 16.36
N PRO A 84 -11.06 12.17 17.69
CA PRO A 84 -10.96 13.37 18.54
C PRO A 84 -9.65 14.15 18.35
N ASP A 85 -8.57 13.45 18.01
CA ASP A 85 -7.24 13.99 17.73
C ASP A 85 -6.94 14.11 16.23
N GLY A 86 -7.98 14.23 15.39
CA GLY A 86 -7.85 14.16 13.93
C GLY A 86 -6.95 15.26 13.36
N ASP A 87 -5.80 14.86 12.81
CA ASP A 87 -4.87 15.74 12.10
C ASP A 87 -4.92 15.49 10.59
N ILE A 88 -5.27 16.53 9.83
CA ILE A 88 -5.31 16.48 8.36
C ILE A 88 -3.93 16.16 7.78
N LYS A 89 -2.84 16.54 8.46
CA LYS A 89 -1.47 16.24 8.05
C LYS A 89 -1.20 14.74 8.15
N ALA A 90 -1.70 14.08 9.20
CA ALA A 90 -1.57 12.63 9.34
C ALA A 90 -2.28 11.90 8.18
N VAL A 91 -3.46 12.36 7.80
CA VAL A 91 -4.22 11.83 6.66
C VAL A 91 -3.47 12.01 5.35
N LEU A 92 -2.90 13.19 5.11
CA LEU A 92 -2.11 13.47 3.91
C LEU A 92 -0.84 12.62 3.85
N ILE A 93 -0.09 12.50 4.95
CA ILE A 93 1.12 11.69 5.02
C ILE A 93 0.81 10.21 4.77
N LEU A 94 -0.26 9.68 5.36
CA LEU A 94 -0.65 8.28 5.18
C LEU A 94 -1.08 8.01 3.74
N SER A 95 -1.85 8.92 3.15
CA SER A 95 -2.32 8.83 1.77
C SER A 95 -1.18 8.92 0.76
N LEU A 96 -0.27 9.89 0.94
CA LEU A 96 0.93 10.04 0.10
C LEU A 96 1.86 8.83 0.22
N GLY A 97 2.09 8.34 1.44
CA GLY A 97 2.83 7.10 1.67
C GLY A 97 2.19 5.92 0.95
N GLY A 98 0.87 5.84 1.00
CA GLY A 98 0.06 4.89 0.24
C GLY A 98 0.31 4.88 -1.26
N ILE A 99 0.25 6.07 -1.88
CA ILE A 99 0.51 6.28 -3.30
C ILE A 99 1.92 5.82 -3.67
N VAL A 100 2.92 6.27 -2.91
CA VAL A 100 4.33 5.97 -3.18
C VAL A 100 4.60 4.48 -3.06
N TRP A 101 4.12 3.84 -1.97
CA TRP A 101 4.32 2.41 -1.78
C TRP A 101 3.50 1.55 -2.74
N GLY A 102 2.25 1.92 -3.04
CA GLY A 102 1.44 1.25 -4.05
C GLY A 102 2.08 1.32 -5.44
N PHE A 103 2.61 2.49 -5.81
CA PHE A 103 3.39 2.66 -7.03
C PHE A 103 4.66 1.79 -7.04
N LEU A 104 5.46 1.80 -5.97
CA LEU A 104 6.68 1.00 -5.87
C LEU A 104 6.41 -0.51 -5.93
N ILE A 105 5.39 -0.99 -5.22
CA ILE A 105 5.00 -2.41 -5.24
C ILE A 105 4.61 -2.83 -6.66
N GLU A 106 3.80 -2.03 -7.35
CA GLU A 106 3.39 -2.30 -8.74
C GLU A 106 4.59 -2.24 -9.70
N LEU A 107 5.47 -1.24 -9.55
CA LEU A 107 6.68 -1.09 -10.37
C LEU A 107 7.59 -2.30 -10.22
N LEU A 108 7.89 -2.71 -8.99
CA LEU A 108 8.75 -3.86 -8.72
C LEU A 108 8.11 -5.13 -9.26
N THR A 109 6.82 -5.34 -9.02
CA THR A 109 6.08 -6.51 -9.51
C THR A 109 6.11 -6.60 -11.04
N THR A 110 5.85 -5.48 -11.72
CA THR A 110 5.70 -5.43 -13.18
C THR A 110 7.04 -5.37 -13.90
N VAL A 111 7.94 -4.46 -13.51
CA VAL A 111 9.21 -4.20 -14.21
C VAL A 111 10.31 -5.16 -13.77
N VAL A 112 10.52 -5.31 -12.46
CA VAL A 112 11.65 -6.11 -11.93
C VAL A 112 11.35 -7.60 -12.02
N PHE A 113 10.18 -8.02 -11.53
CA PHE A 113 9.80 -9.44 -11.52
C PHE A 113 9.12 -9.91 -12.81
N LYS A 114 8.95 -9.00 -13.78
CA LYS A 114 8.30 -9.26 -15.08
C LYS A 114 6.96 -9.96 -14.89
N ALA A 115 6.17 -9.48 -13.94
CA ALA A 115 4.83 -9.97 -13.65
C ALA A 115 3.76 -8.89 -13.95
N PRO A 116 3.61 -8.44 -15.22
CA PRO A 116 2.62 -7.45 -15.61
C PRO A 116 1.18 -8.00 -15.50
N MET A 117 0.22 -7.07 -15.50
CA MET A 117 -1.19 -7.39 -15.71
C MET A 117 -1.39 -7.98 -17.11
N LYS A 118 -1.99 -9.17 -17.20
CA LYS A 118 -2.33 -9.77 -18.49
C LYS A 118 -3.44 -8.94 -19.17
N GLY A 119 -3.13 -8.34 -20.32
CA GLY A 119 -4.07 -7.56 -21.12
C GLY A 119 -3.81 -6.05 -21.18
N VAL A 120 -2.69 -5.59 -20.60
CA VAL A 120 -2.16 -4.24 -20.80
C VAL A 120 -0.76 -4.43 -21.38
N GLU A 121 -0.55 -3.94 -22.61
CA GLU A 121 0.78 -3.95 -23.24
C GLU A 121 1.72 -3.06 -22.40
N ALA A 122 2.91 -3.59 -22.09
CA ALA A 122 3.89 -2.96 -21.21
C ALA A 122 4.67 -1.84 -21.93
#